data_AF-A0AAJ8M9D2-F1
#
_entry.id   AF-A0AAJ8M9D2-F1
#
_cell.length_a   1.000
_cell.length_b   1.000
_cell.length_c   1.000
_cell.angle_alpha   90.00
_cell.angle_beta   90.00
_cell.angle_gamma   90.00
#
_symmetry.space_group_name_H-M   'P 1'
#
loop_
_entity.id
_entity.type
_entity.pdbx_description
1 polymer ?
#
loop_
_entity_poly.entity_id
_entity_poly.type
_entity_poly.pdbx_seq_one_letter_code
_entity_poly.pdbx_strand_id
1 'polypeptide(L)'
;MGILENAGYELIVNPHDSEPSREWVLKHIADPQVGAACIMHSQPSDKVDQEFIDTCNENLKCVSTFSVGHVADITVMLVLMTLRKVGYGIDLVKRGEIGFLGFGRIPQAAVDRLLAFTNKTEPPTIIYNSSRERANQAAIDADFTKRYGVEVKRVEKDELASQADVLIVLCDLNPSTKDIVNKEFLAKMKPTSILVNVARSMKGEPLLAEVKG
;
A
#
# COMPACT_ATOMS: atom_id res chain seq x y z
N MET A 1 1.18 -5.29 30.02
CA MET A 1 0.83 -6.38 30.95
C MET A 1 -0.59 -6.28 31.50
N GLY A 2 -1.10 -5.11 31.85
CA GLY A 2 -2.39 -5.01 32.56
C GLY A 2 -3.69 -5.45 31.85
N ILE A 3 -3.75 -5.65 30.53
CA ILE A 3 -5.04 -6.00 29.87
C ILE A 3 -5.54 -7.38 30.30
N LEU A 4 -4.64 -8.37 30.38
CA LEU A 4 -5.00 -9.75 30.76
C LEU A 4 -5.28 -9.85 32.26
N GLU A 5 -4.44 -9.21 33.08
CA GLU A 5 -4.63 -9.14 34.53
C GLU A 5 -5.96 -8.44 34.88
N ASN A 6 -6.29 -7.33 34.21
CA ASN A 6 -7.56 -6.62 34.39
C ASN A 6 -8.78 -7.43 33.93
N ALA A 7 -8.58 -8.39 33.02
CA ALA A 7 -9.61 -9.34 32.59
C ALA A 7 -9.70 -10.58 33.50
N GLY A 8 -8.92 -10.63 34.58
CA GLY A 8 -8.93 -11.72 35.57
C GLY A 8 -8.05 -12.92 35.20
N TYR A 9 -7.15 -12.77 34.22
CA TYR A 9 -6.21 -13.82 33.85
C TYR A 9 -4.87 -13.63 34.56
N GLU A 10 -4.31 -14.73 35.05
CA GLU A 10 -2.94 -14.77 35.55
C GLU A 10 -1.95 -14.92 34.39
N LEU A 11 -0.88 -14.12 34.40
CA LEU A 11 0.16 -14.18 33.39
C LEU A 11 1.40 -14.89 33.95
N ILE A 12 1.71 -16.06 33.40
CA ILE A 12 2.95 -16.77 33.68
C ILE A 12 4.01 -16.29 32.68
N VAL A 13 5.02 -15.59 33.18
CA VAL A 13 6.12 -15.04 32.38
C VAL A 13 7.42 -15.72 32.80
N ASN A 14 8.30 -16.00 31.84
CA ASN A 14 9.66 -16.45 32.17
C ASN A 14 10.31 -15.41 33.10
N PRO A 15 10.74 -15.78 34.32
CA PRO A 15 11.26 -14.81 35.30
C PRO A 15 12.63 -14.22 34.91
N HIS A 16 13.26 -14.78 33.87
CA HIS A 16 14.56 -14.35 33.38
C HIS A 16 14.44 -13.61 32.05
N ASP A 17 15.26 -12.58 31.86
CA ASP A 17 15.45 -11.90 30.58
C ASP A 17 16.35 -12.74 29.65
N SER A 18 15.93 -13.98 29.40
CA SER A 18 16.60 -14.97 28.57
C SER A 18 15.58 -15.96 28.00
N GLU A 19 16.02 -16.86 27.12
CA GLU A 19 15.23 -17.99 26.65
C GLU A 19 14.82 -18.90 27.85
N PRO A 20 13.54 -19.33 27.97
CA PRO A 20 13.14 -20.33 28.95
C PRO A 20 13.74 -21.70 28.57
N SER A 21 13.98 -22.58 29.55
CA SER A 21 14.40 -23.95 29.22
C SER A 21 13.24 -24.75 28.63
N ARG A 22 13.56 -25.77 27.81
CA ARG A 22 12.55 -26.71 27.28
C ARG A 22 11.72 -27.33 28.39
N GLU A 23 12.39 -27.77 29.45
CA GLU A 23 11.74 -28.33 30.63
C GLU A 23 10.77 -27.35 31.29
N TRP A 24 11.15 -26.08 31.38
CA TRP A 24 10.27 -25.03 31.90
C TRP A 24 9.04 -24.87 31.01
N VAL A 25 9.19 -24.82 29.68
CA VAL A 25 8.06 -24.71 28.75
C VAL A 25 7.11 -25.89 28.90
N LEU A 26 7.64 -27.11 28.81
CA LEU A 26 6.87 -28.36 28.93
C LEU A 26 6.11 -28.44 30.25
N LYS A 27 6.75 -28.06 31.36
CA LYS A 27 6.12 -28.05 32.68
C LYS A 27 4.88 -27.15 32.72
N HIS A 28 4.92 -25.97 32.12
CA HIS A 28 3.81 -25.02 32.19
C HIS A 28 2.69 -25.34 31.19
N ILE A 29 3.00 -25.88 30.01
CA ILE A 29 1.94 -26.32 29.09
C ILE A 29 1.20 -27.57 29.58
N ALA A 30 1.83 -28.37 30.46
CA ALA A 30 1.19 -29.49 31.13
C ALA A 30 0.28 -29.07 32.29
N ASP A 31 0.39 -27.83 32.77
CA ASP A 31 -0.41 -27.34 33.90
C ASP A 31 -1.89 -27.23 33.51
N PRO A 32 -2.82 -27.96 34.16
CA PRO A 32 -4.24 -27.93 33.84
C PRO A 32 -4.89 -26.54 33.96
N GLN A 33 -4.27 -25.60 34.68
CA GLN A 33 -4.78 -24.23 34.83
C GLN A 33 -4.42 -23.34 33.63
N VAL A 34 -3.49 -23.78 32.78
CA VAL A 34 -3.02 -23.00 31.62
C VAL A 34 -3.93 -23.22 30.42
N GLY A 35 -4.67 -22.17 30.04
CA GLY A 35 -5.61 -22.20 28.91
C GLY A 35 -5.06 -21.68 27.58
N ALA A 36 -3.93 -20.97 27.59
CA ALA A 36 -3.29 -20.42 26.40
C ALA A 36 -1.77 -20.25 26.61
N ALA A 37 -0.98 -20.46 25.56
CA ALA A 37 0.45 -20.24 25.57
C ALA A 37 0.86 -19.30 24.41
N CYS A 38 1.73 -18.34 24.69
CA CYS A 38 2.33 -17.49 23.67
C CYS A 38 3.81 -17.85 23.58
N ILE A 39 4.25 -18.30 22.41
CA ILE A 39 5.56 -18.95 22.24
C ILE A 39 6.26 -18.36 21.01
N MET A 40 7.56 -18.10 21.10
CA MET A 40 8.31 -17.42 20.06
C MET A 40 9.02 -18.44 19.16
N HIS A 41 8.35 -18.90 18.10
CA HIS A 41 8.90 -19.85 17.13
C HIS A 41 10.20 -19.38 16.49
N SER A 42 11.33 -19.65 17.14
CA SER A 42 12.71 -19.55 16.66
C SER A 42 13.72 -20.10 17.68
N GLN A 43 13.28 -20.63 18.82
CA GLN A 43 14.17 -21.12 19.87
C GLN A 43 14.04 -22.63 20.08
N PRO A 44 15.13 -23.36 20.36
CA PRO A 44 15.07 -24.81 20.60
C PRO A 44 14.15 -25.20 21.76
N SER A 45 14.07 -24.37 22.80
CA SER A 45 13.23 -24.62 23.97
C SER A 45 11.72 -24.63 23.69
N ASP A 46 11.29 -23.91 22.65
CA ASP A 46 9.90 -23.52 22.50
C ASP A 46 9.31 -23.95 21.14
N LYS A 47 10.09 -24.74 20.41
CA LYS A 47 9.68 -25.44 19.20
C LYS A 47 8.45 -26.32 19.46
N VAL A 48 7.39 -26.09 18.69
CA VAL A 48 6.21 -26.97 18.69
C VAL A 48 6.50 -28.20 17.84
N ASP A 49 6.87 -29.29 18.50
CA ASP A 49 7.12 -30.62 17.93
C ASP A 49 6.24 -31.67 18.64
N GLN A 50 6.43 -32.96 18.34
CA GLN A 50 5.55 -34.02 18.86
C GLN A 50 5.54 -34.07 20.40
N GLU A 51 6.71 -33.92 21.05
CA GLU A 51 6.81 -33.91 22.51
C GLU A 51 6.02 -32.76 23.12
N PHE A 52 6.09 -31.58 22.51
CA PHE A 52 5.30 -30.43 22.94
C PHE A 52 3.80 -30.74 22.88
N ILE A 53 3.34 -31.27 21.74
CA ILE A 53 1.92 -31.60 21.51
C ILE A 53 1.43 -32.66 22.50
N ASP A 54 2.23 -33.70 22.74
CA ASP A 54 1.87 -34.79 23.65
C ASP A 54 1.84 -34.33 25.13
N THR A 55 2.54 -33.26 25.45
CA THR A 55 2.63 -32.69 26.82
C THR A 55 1.52 -31.66 27.10
N CYS A 56 0.85 -31.14 26.07
CA CYS A 56 -0.21 -30.16 26.22
C CYS A 56 -1.36 -30.69 27.09
N ASN A 57 -1.76 -29.91 28.08
CA ASN A 57 -2.98 -30.19 28.83
C ASN A 57 -4.24 -29.96 27.97
N GLU A 58 -5.36 -30.58 28.35
CA GLU A 58 -6.62 -30.53 27.59
C GLU A 58 -7.27 -29.13 27.51
N ASN A 59 -6.88 -28.21 28.41
CA ASN A 59 -7.39 -26.84 28.43
C ASN A 59 -6.59 -25.87 27.55
N LEU A 60 -5.44 -26.28 27.01
CA LEU A 60 -4.62 -25.42 26.15
C LEU A 60 -5.31 -25.22 24.78
N LYS A 61 -5.88 -24.04 24.55
CA LYS A 61 -6.72 -23.75 23.36
C LYS A 61 -6.00 -23.02 22.24
N CYS A 62 -4.91 -22.33 22.53
CA CYS A 62 -4.23 -21.47 21.57
C CYS A 62 -2.72 -21.44 21.83
N VAL A 63 -1.94 -21.64 20.77
CA VAL A 63 -0.50 -21.36 20.72
C VAL A 63 -0.30 -20.22 19.73
N SER A 64 0.02 -19.02 20.22
CA SER A 64 0.33 -17.87 19.38
C SER A 64 1.82 -17.80 19.09
N THR A 65 2.17 -17.46 17.84
CA THR A 65 3.55 -17.49 17.35
C THR A 65 3.98 -16.11 16.86
N PHE A 66 5.17 -15.66 17.26
CA PHE A 66 5.84 -14.51 16.62
C PHE A 66 6.77 -15.03 15.52
N SER A 67 6.43 -14.78 14.26
CA SER A 67 7.20 -15.26 13.11
C SER A 67 8.30 -14.28 12.72
N VAL A 68 9.56 -14.70 12.84
CA VAL A 68 10.74 -13.93 12.38
C VAL A 68 10.70 -13.68 10.87
N GLY A 69 10.13 -14.60 10.09
CA GLY A 69 10.00 -14.46 8.64
C GLY A 69 9.15 -13.25 8.23
N HIS A 70 8.02 -13.01 8.91
CA HIS A 70 7.17 -11.85 8.62
C HIS A 70 7.87 -10.52 8.90
N VAL A 71 8.66 -10.45 9.98
CA VAL A 71 9.43 -9.26 10.33
C VAL A 71 10.55 -9.02 9.32
N ALA A 72 11.20 -10.09 8.84
CA ALA A 72 12.20 -10.00 7.78
C ALA A 72 11.60 -9.48 6.47
N ASP A 73 10.43 -9.99 6.06
CA ASP A 73 9.72 -9.53 4.87
C ASP A 73 9.35 -8.05 4.97
N ILE A 74 8.78 -7.62 6.10
CA ILE A 74 8.47 -6.20 6.35
C ILE A 74 9.75 -5.35 6.29
N THR A 75 10.85 -5.84 6.86
CA THR A 75 12.14 -5.12 6.85
C THR A 75 12.65 -4.94 5.43
N VAL A 76 12.64 -5.99 4.60
CA VAL A 76 13.03 -5.91 3.18
C VAL A 76 12.11 -4.95 2.45
N MET A 77 10.80 -5.01 2.67
CA MET A 77 9.85 -4.09 2.05
C MET A 77 10.12 -2.64 2.44
N LEU A 78 10.37 -2.34 3.72
CA LEU A 78 10.67 -0.99 4.19
C LEU A 78 11.99 -0.46 3.59
N VAL A 79 13.02 -1.31 3.47
CA VAL A 79 14.28 -0.96 2.78
C VAL A 79 14.00 -0.63 1.32
N LEU A 80 13.30 -1.50 0.58
CA LEU A 80 12.97 -1.28 -0.83
C LEU A 80 12.09 -0.03 -1.02
N MET A 81 11.10 0.18 -0.15
CA MET A 81 10.24 1.36 -0.17
C MET A 81 11.03 2.64 0.06
N THR A 82 11.98 2.62 1.00
CA THR A 82 12.85 3.76 1.30
C THR A 82 13.77 4.07 0.12
N LEU A 83 14.46 3.04 -0.40
CA LEU A 83 15.35 3.16 -1.57
C LEU A 83 14.63 3.68 -2.82
N ARG A 84 13.34 3.36 -2.96
CA ARG A 84 12.49 3.79 -4.07
C ARG A 84 11.66 5.03 -3.77
N LYS A 85 11.92 5.71 -2.64
CA LYS A 85 11.22 6.92 -2.20
C LYS A 85 9.69 6.77 -2.20
N VAL A 86 9.18 5.59 -1.83
CA VAL A 86 7.73 5.31 -1.83
C VAL A 86 6.97 6.26 -0.91
N GLY A 87 7.56 6.68 0.21
CA GLY A 87 6.97 7.70 1.09
C GLY A 87 6.71 9.04 0.37
N TYR A 88 7.62 9.46 -0.52
CA TYR A 88 7.42 10.64 -1.34
C TYR A 88 6.24 10.47 -2.32
N GLY A 89 6.16 9.31 -2.98
CA GLY A 89 5.01 9.00 -3.85
C GLY A 89 3.67 8.95 -3.10
N ILE A 90 3.65 8.39 -1.89
CA ILE A 90 2.47 8.39 -1.01
C ILE A 90 2.05 9.81 -0.68
N ASP A 91 3.00 10.70 -0.37
CA ASP A 91 2.72 12.10 -0.08
C ASP A 91 2.12 12.83 -1.29
N LEU A 92 2.65 12.60 -2.50
CA LEU A 92 2.07 13.16 -3.72
C LEU A 92 0.65 12.66 -3.98
N VAL A 93 0.39 11.36 -3.77
CA VAL A 93 -0.98 10.82 -3.90
C VAL A 93 -1.91 11.41 -2.84
N LYS A 94 -1.41 11.66 -1.62
CA LYS A 94 -2.23 12.16 -0.52
C LYS A 94 -2.76 13.58 -0.70
N ARG A 95 -1.98 14.47 -1.33
CA ARG A 95 -2.27 15.92 -1.39
C ARG A 95 -1.87 16.64 -2.69
N GLY A 96 -1.24 15.97 -3.65
CA GLY A 96 -0.73 16.58 -4.88
C GLY A 96 -1.74 16.64 -6.02
N GLU A 97 -1.28 17.12 -7.17
CA GLU A 97 -2.05 17.12 -8.42
C GLU A 97 -1.85 15.78 -9.15
N ILE A 98 -2.90 14.94 -9.16
CA ILE A 98 -2.89 13.65 -9.85
C ILE A 98 -3.44 13.85 -11.26
N GLY A 99 -2.53 13.79 -12.24
CA GLY A 99 -2.81 13.93 -13.65
C GLY A 99 -3.16 12.61 -14.33
N PHE A 100 -4.21 12.61 -15.16
CA PHE A 100 -4.54 11.48 -16.03
C PHE A 100 -4.49 11.86 -17.51
N LEU A 101 -3.61 11.21 -18.26
CA LEU A 101 -3.65 11.28 -19.72
C LEU A 101 -4.64 10.24 -20.24
N GLY A 102 -5.84 10.71 -20.59
CA GLY A 102 -7.02 9.89 -20.86
C GLY A 102 -7.87 9.69 -19.60
N PHE A 103 -9.20 9.87 -19.72
CA PHE A 103 -10.12 9.82 -18.57
C PHE A 103 -11.40 9.00 -18.84
N GLY A 104 -11.19 7.80 -19.38
CA GLY A 104 -12.24 6.81 -19.61
C GLY A 104 -12.57 5.98 -18.35
N ARG A 105 -13.16 4.79 -18.57
CA ARG A 105 -13.60 3.89 -17.50
C ARG A 105 -12.47 3.43 -16.57
N ILE A 106 -11.29 3.14 -17.12
CA ILE A 106 -10.14 2.65 -16.34
C ILE A 106 -9.55 3.76 -15.44
N PRO A 107 -9.21 4.96 -15.95
CA PRO A 107 -8.83 6.10 -15.10
C PRO A 107 -9.83 6.40 -13.98
N GLN A 108 -11.13 6.42 -14.30
CA GLN A 108 -12.18 6.68 -13.30
C GLN A 108 -12.20 5.63 -12.19
N ALA A 109 -12.00 4.35 -12.53
CA ALA A 109 -11.90 3.27 -11.56
C ALA A 109 -10.58 3.33 -10.76
N ALA A 110 -9.51 3.88 -11.34
CA ALA A 110 -8.26 4.13 -10.63
C ALA A 110 -8.44 5.26 -9.60
N VAL A 111 -9.14 6.34 -9.95
CA VAL A 111 -9.49 7.43 -9.01
C VAL A 111 -10.26 6.87 -7.81
N ASP A 112 -11.33 6.08 -8.05
CA ASP A 112 -12.11 5.47 -6.95
C ASP A 112 -11.25 4.68 -5.95
N ARG A 113 -10.16 4.05 -6.42
CA ARG A 113 -9.22 3.29 -5.57
C ARG A 113 -8.17 4.19 -4.91
N LEU A 114 -7.63 5.17 -5.64
CA LEU A 114 -6.60 6.07 -5.14
C LEU A 114 -7.12 6.92 -3.98
N LEU A 115 -8.38 7.39 -4.07
CA LEU A 115 -9.01 8.21 -3.03
C LEU A 115 -9.16 7.49 -1.68
N ALA A 116 -9.06 6.15 -1.63
CA ALA A 116 -9.02 5.43 -0.37
C ALA A 116 -7.74 5.70 0.45
N PHE A 117 -6.68 6.20 -0.20
CA PHE A 117 -5.37 6.45 0.39
C PHE A 117 -5.05 7.94 0.57
N THR A 118 -6.01 8.83 0.33
CA THR A 118 -5.79 10.27 0.31
C THR A 118 -6.06 10.94 1.65
N ASN A 119 -5.53 12.15 1.79
CA ASN A 119 -5.81 12.98 2.96
C ASN A 119 -7.24 13.55 2.85
N LYS A 120 -8.02 13.45 3.93
CA LYS A 120 -9.41 13.97 3.96
C LYS A 120 -9.48 15.47 4.25
N THR A 121 -8.45 16.03 4.88
CA THR A 121 -8.36 17.44 5.26
C THR A 121 -7.72 18.28 4.16
N GLU A 122 -6.72 17.73 3.48
CA GLU A 122 -6.03 18.34 2.34
C GLU A 122 -6.05 17.35 1.16
N PRO A 123 -7.21 17.14 0.52
CA PRO A 123 -7.32 16.16 -0.54
C PRO A 123 -6.52 16.57 -1.78
N PRO A 124 -6.10 15.60 -2.60
CA PRO A 124 -5.47 15.90 -3.88
C PRO A 124 -6.48 16.50 -4.85
N THR A 125 -5.96 17.18 -5.87
CA THR A 125 -6.74 17.60 -7.04
C THR A 125 -6.52 16.60 -8.17
N ILE A 126 -7.59 16.25 -8.89
CA ILE A 126 -7.50 15.42 -10.08
C ILE A 126 -7.56 16.31 -11.32
N ILE A 127 -6.51 16.29 -12.13
CA ILE A 127 -6.51 16.93 -13.45
C ILE A 127 -6.47 15.86 -14.52
N TYR A 128 -7.16 16.09 -15.64
CA TYR A 128 -7.15 15.10 -16.71
C TYR A 128 -7.17 15.73 -18.09
N ASN A 129 -6.59 15.03 -19.06
CA ASN A 129 -6.73 15.37 -20.46
C ASN A 129 -7.65 14.37 -21.18
N SER A 130 -8.43 14.89 -22.11
CA SER A 130 -9.24 14.12 -23.04
C SER A 130 -9.01 14.65 -24.46
N SER A 131 -9.33 13.82 -25.46
CA SER A 131 -9.06 14.10 -26.88
C SER A 131 -9.63 15.43 -27.38
N ARG A 132 -10.70 15.92 -26.77
CA ARG A 132 -11.27 17.25 -27.01
C ARG A 132 -12.06 17.72 -25.81
N GLU A 133 -12.12 19.03 -25.64
CA GLU A 133 -13.12 19.65 -24.79
C GLU A 133 -14.53 19.41 -25.36
N ARG A 134 -15.50 19.24 -24.46
CA ARG A 134 -16.91 19.07 -24.82
C ARG A 134 -17.68 20.36 -24.52
N ALA A 135 -18.76 20.63 -25.26
CA ALA A 135 -19.58 21.82 -25.02
C ALA A 135 -20.12 21.92 -23.58
N ASN A 136 -20.31 20.77 -22.92
CA ASN A 136 -20.75 20.66 -21.53
C ASN A 136 -19.61 20.30 -20.56
N GLN A 137 -18.36 20.68 -20.85
CA GLN A 137 -17.19 20.28 -20.05
C GLN A 137 -17.31 20.67 -18.57
N ALA A 138 -17.75 21.90 -18.28
CA ALA A 138 -17.93 22.37 -16.92
C ALA A 138 -18.93 21.52 -16.11
N ALA A 139 -20.00 21.04 -16.75
CA ALA A 139 -20.97 20.15 -16.09
C ALA A 139 -20.37 18.76 -15.83
N ILE A 140 -19.58 18.23 -16.77
CA ILE A 140 -18.88 16.95 -16.62
C ILE A 140 -17.88 17.01 -15.46
N ASP A 141 -17.11 18.09 -15.38
CA ASP A 141 -16.11 18.29 -14.32
C ASP A 141 -16.77 18.48 -12.95
N ALA A 142 -17.90 19.19 -12.90
CA ALA A 142 -18.72 19.32 -11.70
C ALA A 142 -19.31 17.97 -11.24
N ASP A 143 -19.80 17.15 -12.17
CA ASP A 143 -20.32 15.81 -11.88
C ASP A 143 -19.23 14.88 -11.34
N PHE A 144 -18.02 14.92 -11.92
CA PHE A 144 -16.88 14.19 -11.38
C PHE A 144 -16.47 14.71 -10.01
N THR A 145 -16.37 16.02 -9.83
CA THR A 145 -16.04 16.64 -8.55
C THR A 145 -17.02 16.20 -7.46
N LYS A 146 -18.32 16.20 -7.77
CA LYS A 146 -19.38 15.73 -6.87
C LYS A 146 -19.25 14.23 -6.58
N ARG A 147 -18.98 13.41 -7.60
CA ARG A 147 -18.85 11.95 -7.44
C ARG A 147 -17.68 11.58 -6.54
N TYR A 148 -16.54 12.24 -6.73
CA TYR A 148 -15.28 11.88 -6.09
C TYR A 148 -15.03 12.62 -4.77
N GLY A 149 -15.74 13.71 -4.51
CA GLY A 149 -15.56 14.51 -3.31
C GLY A 149 -14.23 15.29 -3.27
N VAL A 150 -13.56 15.40 -4.41
CA VAL A 150 -12.32 16.16 -4.62
C VAL A 150 -12.45 16.96 -5.92
N GLU A 151 -11.70 18.04 -6.06
CA GLU A 151 -11.71 18.82 -7.29
C GLU A 151 -11.25 17.95 -8.48
N VAL A 152 -12.07 17.90 -9.54
CA VAL A 152 -11.74 17.21 -10.78
C VAL A 152 -11.94 18.15 -11.96
N LYS A 153 -10.88 18.37 -12.74
CA LYS A 153 -10.89 19.35 -13.84
C LYS A 153 -10.22 18.83 -15.10
N ARG A 154 -10.81 19.10 -16.27
CA ARG A 154 -10.13 18.89 -17.54
C ARG A 154 -9.12 20.01 -17.80
N VAL A 155 -7.92 19.62 -18.23
CA VAL A 155 -6.84 20.52 -18.64
C VAL A 155 -6.28 20.14 -20.01
N GLU A 156 -5.62 21.09 -20.67
CA GLU A 156 -4.88 20.80 -21.91
C GLU A 156 -3.58 20.04 -21.64
N LYS A 157 -3.00 19.43 -22.67
CA LYS A 157 -1.82 18.57 -22.53
C LYS A 157 -0.61 19.27 -21.91
N ASP A 158 -0.37 20.51 -22.30
CA ASP A 158 0.75 21.30 -21.77
C ASP A 158 0.55 21.64 -20.29
N GLU A 159 -0.68 21.98 -19.92
CA GLU A 159 -1.06 22.24 -18.54
C GLU A 159 -0.91 20.97 -17.71
N LEU A 160 -1.42 19.83 -18.21
CA LEU A 160 -1.27 18.51 -17.59
C LEU A 160 0.20 18.17 -17.34
N ALA A 161 1.08 18.40 -18.32
CA ALA A 161 2.51 18.14 -18.17
C ALA A 161 3.12 19.00 -17.06
N SER A 162 2.82 20.31 -17.04
CA SER A 162 3.42 21.25 -16.10
C SER A 162 2.86 21.18 -14.66
N GLN A 163 1.62 20.75 -14.50
CA GLN A 163 0.93 20.71 -13.21
C GLN A 163 0.99 19.34 -12.54
N ALA A 164 0.94 18.23 -13.27
CA ALA A 164 0.86 16.92 -12.61
C ALA A 164 2.09 16.62 -11.71
N ASP A 165 1.82 16.37 -10.42
CA ASP A 165 2.81 15.78 -9.50
C ASP A 165 2.92 14.27 -9.71
N VAL A 166 1.80 13.63 -10.06
CA VAL A 166 1.76 12.25 -10.52
C VAL A 166 1.02 12.22 -11.84
N LEU A 167 1.69 11.84 -12.93
CA LEU A 167 1.05 11.65 -14.23
C LEU A 167 0.83 10.17 -14.52
N ILE A 168 -0.44 9.78 -14.66
CA ILE A 168 -0.84 8.41 -15.01
C ILE A 168 -1.30 8.38 -16.46
N VAL A 169 -0.61 7.57 -17.28
CA VAL A 169 -0.93 7.40 -18.70
C VAL A 169 -1.81 6.17 -18.89
N LEU A 170 -3.07 6.41 -19.26
CA LEU A 170 -4.11 5.40 -19.44
C LEU A 170 -4.96 5.66 -20.70
N CYS A 171 -4.42 6.40 -21.67
CA CYS A 171 -5.06 6.61 -22.95
C CYS A 171 -4.93 5.37 -23.85
N ASP A 172 -5.96 5.11 -24.65
CA ASP A 172 -5.90 4.06 -25.67
C ASP A 172 -4.79 4.37 -26.68
N LEU A 173 -4.00 3.37 -27.05
CA LEU A 173 -2.96 3.54 -28.07
C LEU A 173 -3.57 3.53 -29.47
N ASN A 174 -3.44 4.64 -30.18
CA ASN A 174 -3.91 4.84 -31.54
C ASN A 174 -2.98 5.87 -32.25
N PRO A 175 -3.12 6.12 -33.57
CA PRO A 175 -2.22 7.03 -34.27
C PRO A 175 -2.16 8.46 -33.71
N SER A 176 -3.23 8.96 -33.10
CA SER A 176 -3.26 10.30 -32.49
C SER A 176 -2.73 10.34 -31.06
N THR A 177 -2.56 9.17 -30.42
CA THR A 177 -1.96 9.03 -29.08
C THR A 177 -0.55 8.49 -29.07
N LYS A 178 -0.06 8.03 -30.23
CA LYS A 178 1.33 7.65 -30.44
C LYS A 178 2.24 8.85 -30.15
N ASP A 179 3.26 8.61 -29.34
CA ASP A 179 4.28 9.60 -28.97
C ASP A 179 3.72 10.88 -28.30
N ILE A 180 2.53 10.83 -27.68
CA ILE A 180 2.04 11.98 -26.89
C ILE A 180 2.99 12.32 -25.74
N VAL A 181 3.50 11.30 -25.05
CA VAL A 181 4.50 11.47 -24.00
C VAL A 181 5.89 11.42 -24.64
N ASN A 182 6.27 12.51 -25.29
CA ASN A 182 7.56 12.70 -25.96
C ASN A 182 8.54 13.50 -25.10
N LYS A 183 9.72 13.80 -25.64
CA LYS A 183 10.77 14.55 -24.95
C LYS A 183 10.31 15.95 -24.54
N GLU A 184 9.53 16.62 -25.39
CA GLU A 184 8.99 17.95 -25.14
C GLU A 184 7.95 17.94 -24.00
N PHE A 185 7.11 16.90 -23.95
CA PHE A 185 6.16 16.69 -22.87
C PHE A 185 6.90 16.45 -21.54
N LEU A 186 7.87 15.51 -21.53
CA LEU A 186 8.66 15.19 -20.35
C LEU A 186 9.47 16.39 -19.85
N ALA A 187 9.98 17.23 -20.75
CA ALA A 187 10.74 18.43 -20.38
C ALA A 187 9.87 19.50 -19.69
N LYS A 188 8.55 19.48 -19.88
CA LYS A 188 7.61 20.38 -19.19
C LYS A 188 7.20 19.86 -17.81
N MET A 189 7.44 18.59 -17.52
CA MET A 189 7.07 17.99 -16.23
C MET A 189 7.90 18.54 -15.09
N LYS A 190 7.30 18.60 -13.90
CA LYS A 190 8.02 18.99 -12.68
C LYS A 190 9.19 18.00 -12.49
N PRO A 191 10.41 18.45 -12.15
CA PRO A 191 11.55 17.55 -11.90
C PRO A 191 11.27 16.51 -10.81
N THR A 192 10.30 16.80 -9.94
CA THR A 192 9.89 15.96 -8.82
C THR A 192 8.65 15.12 -9.14
N SER A 193 8.05 15.26 -10.31
CA SER A 193 6.85 14.51 -10.69
C SER A 193 7.15 13.03 -10.96
N ILE A 194 6.13 12.19 -10.80
CA ILE A 194 6.19 10.76 -11.09
C ILE A 194 5.37 10.47 -12.34
N LEU A 195 5.99 9.82 -13.34
CA LEU A 195 5.28 9.26 -14.49
C LEU A 195 4.94 7.78 -14.23
N VAL A 196 3.68 7.42 -14.35
CA VAL A 196 3.20 6.03 -14.31
C VAL A 196 2.55 5.71 -15.65
N ASN A 197 3.28 4.98 -16.50
CA ASN A 197 2.72 4.51 -17.74
C ASN A 197 2.11 3.11 -17.54
N VAL A 198 0.80 2.99 -17.78
CA VAL A 198 0.07 1.71 -17.73
C VAL A 198 -0.64 1.47 -19.07
N ALA A 199 -0.43 2.34 -20.05
CA ALA A 199 -0.93 2.13 -21.40
C ALA A 199 -0.21 0.95 -22.04
N ARG A 200 -0.97 0.13 -22.77
CA ARG A 200 -0.43 -1.03 -23.48
C ARG A 200 0.34 -0.56 -24.71
N SER A 201 1.47 -1.21 -24.99
CA SER A 201 2.13 -1.06 -26.30
C SER A 201 1.30 -1.72 -27.42
N MET A 202 1.61 -1.43 -28.69
CA MET A 202 1.02 -2.10 -29.87
C MET A 202 1.14 -3.63 -29.79
N LYS A 203 2.05 -4.16 -28.96
CA LYS A 203 2.31 -5.59 -28.77
C LYS A 203 1.60 -6.20 -27.55
N GLY A 204 0.82 -5.42 -26.79
CA GLY A 204 0.06 -5.92 -25.64
C GLY A 204 0.84 -6.03 -24.32
N GLU A 205 2.12 -5.66 -24.30
CA GLU A 205 2.94 -5.65 -23.08
C GLU A 205 2.74 -4.35 -22.29
N PRO A 206 2.65 -4.43 -20.94
CA PRO A 206 2.61 -3.24 -20.08
C PRO A 206 3.98 -2.56 -20.09
N LEU A 207 4.00 -1.30 -20.53
CA LEU A 207 5.18 -0.42 -20.43
C LEU A 207 5.26 0.15 -19.02
N LEU A 208 5.78 -0.61 -18.06
CA LEU A 208 6.18 -0.05 -16.77
C LEU A 208 7.33 0.93 -17.01
N ALA A 209 7.03 2.23 -17.02
CA ALA A 209 8.05 3.28 -17.10
C ALA A 209 8.36 3.82 -15.70
N GLU A 210 9.58 3.57 -15.22
CA GLU A 210 10.23 4.42 -14.21
C GLU A 210 10.78 5.66 -14.91
N VAL A 211 10.47 6.86 -14.40
CA VAL A 211 11.30 8.05 -14.65
C VAL A 211 12.05 8.31 -13.35
N LYS A 212 13.36 8.02 -13.36
CA LYS A 212 14.30 8.47 -12.32
C LYS A 212 14.85 9.84 -12.74
N GLY A 213 14.65 10.84 -11.88
CA GLY A 213 15.55 11.98 -11.73
C GLY A 213 16.66 11.63 -10.76
#